data_AF-A0A6N8M1J4-F1
#
_entry.id   AF-A0A6N8M1J4-F1
#
_cell.length_a   1.000
_cell.length_b   1.000
_cell.length_c   1.000
_cell.angle_alpha   90.00
_cell.angle_beta   90.00
_cell.angle_gamma   90.00
#
_symmetry.space_group_name_H-M   'P 1'
#
loop_
_entity.id
_entity.type
_entity.pdbx_description
1 polymer ?
#
loop_
_entity_poly.entity_id
_entity_poly.type
_entity_poly.pdbx_seq_one_letter_code
_entity_poly.pdbx_strand_id
1 'polypeptide(L)'
;MSGLGERWVRFLRQYGPISQNENMYDEHIQRAARRLGVRPIDFPHPVETELLGLLKPHTPAATSIVLTGTAGDGKSRLCGKAWLALNGDEASWASDEIYHEAAAEIAGRSRTVGVVRDLTGLPPDGPHGPYPDKRTLLAAISRSFLEEDPDCIFIVAANDGQLMEAWRRLEDDASVAAQRTLEARLVGDATEPGRVAFFHLSYVPCAELLDLALDAILLHEGWAAAYAEGEADGFFGPDCPIRQNFELISHPSFRTRLRQLFELLDLSELHVPIRRVLLLLANAILGHPRAKERLLSPADIRPRLKQGDAHLGDIHQNLFGANLTQPRRESLEIMEFLNRFGIGEETTNRIDNILLFGAEDDALKPYYDALLVERMPASRLEHLRAVRNSYLERPEVDADGEHPFLNLMAGQRRAMFFAIPPGQVEELNLWSLTVFSHAGQFLDQVATPLRRSERVPRHILARLVNGLNRVFTGMLVSTDRELLLATSLSNSGAGTSQLLEDRVSVAPRRGERVDILPDGRLPTLTVQLDAGVEVRLSLNLVRFEFLMRVAEGALPSSFSRECHEDILAFKSKILAALNQLREPAPSDDLSFRLLTLNAAGEPADEVIEVAYA
;
A
#
# COMPACT_ATOMS: atom_id res chain seq x y z
N MET A 1 -26.71 -8.72 -31.65
CA MET A 1 -26.31 -8.98 -30.25
C MET A 1 -24.99 -8.26 -30.01
N SER A 2 -24.80 -7.61 -28.87
CA SER A 2 -23.50 -6.98 -28.55
C SER A 2 -22.39 -8.04 -28.58
N GLY A 3 -21.27 -7.74 -29.24
CA GLY A 3 -20.12 -8.64 -29.33
C GLY A 3 -19.44 -8.89 -27.98
N LEU A 4 -18.46 -9.79 -27.94
CA LEU A 4 -17.75 -10.15 -26.71
C LEU A 4 -17.00 -8.95 -26.12
N GLY A 5 -16.43 -8.08 -26.96
CA GLY A 5 -15.73 -6.87 -26.53
C GLY A 5 -16.64 -5.88 -25.81
N GLU A 6 -17.81 -5.59 -26.39
CA GLU A 6 -18.81 -4.77 -25.71
C GLU A 6 -19.29 -5.39 -24.38
N ARG A 7 -19.54 -6.70 -24.36
CA ARG A 7 -19.98 -7.41 -23.14
C ARG A 7 -18.90 -7.41 -22.07
N TRP A 8 -17.62 -7.54 -22.45
CA TRP A 8 -16.48 -7.43 -21.55
C TRP A 8 -16.42 -6.05 -20.89
N VAL A 9 -16.54 -4.96 -21.64
CA VAL A 9 -16.55 -3.61 -21.06
C VAL A 9 -17.72 -3.42 -20.09
N ARG A 10 -18.91 -3.94 -20.42
CA ARG A 10 -20.07 -3.92 -19.51
C ARG A 10 -19.84 -4.74 -18.23
N PHE A 11 -19.09 -5.84 -18.33
CA PHE A 11 -18.72 -6.66 -17.18
C PHE A 11 -17.66 -5.96 -16.32
N LEU A 12 -16.60 -5.41 -16.92
CA LEU A 12 -15.56 -4.66 -16.20
C LEU A 12 -16.15 -3.47 -15.43
N ARG A 13 -17.16 -2.80 -15.99
CA ARG A 13 -17.90 -1.72 -15.33
C ARG A 13 -18.53 -2.13 -13.99
N GLN A 14 -18.83 -3.41 -13.78
CA GLN A 14 -19.39 -3.91 -12.50
C GLN A 14 -18.41 -3.81 -11.33
N TYR A 15 -17.10 -3.74 -11.60
CA TYR A 15 -16.09 -3.57 -10.57
C TYR A 15 -15.89 -2.11 -10.16
N GLY A 16 -16.35 -1.15 -10.97
CA GLY A 16 -16.14 0.28 -10.71
C GLY A 16 -16.97 0.82 -9.54
N PRO A 17 -16.79 2.10 -9.15
CA PRO A 17 -17.41 2.72 -7.97
C PRO A 17 -18.91 3.05 -8.13
N ILE A 18 -19.71 2.12 -8.63
CA ILE A 18 -21.17 2.24 -8.81
C ILE A 18 -21.92 2.19 -7.48
N SER A 19 -23.13 2.76 -7.44
CA SER A 19 -23.91 2.97 -6.20
C SER A 19 -24.38 1.66 -5.53
N GLN A 20 -24.39 0.56 -6.26
CA GLN A 20 -24.76 -0.77 -5.75
C GLN A 20 -23.52 -1.44 -5.14
N ASN A 21 -23.25 -1.15 -3.86
CA ASN A 21 -22.12 -1.72 -3.10
C ASN A 21 -22.12 -3.27 -3.09
N GLU A 22 -23.27 -3.91 -3.37
CA GLU A 22 -23.44 -5.36 -3.44
C GLU A 22 -22.89 -6.01 -4.73
N ASN A 23 -22.66 -5.23 -5.79
CA ASN A 23 -22.28 -5.81 -7.09
C ASN A 23 -20.88 -6.44 -7.11
N MET A 24 -20.05 -6.17 -6.10
CA MET A 24 -18.69 -6.71 -5.98
C MET A 24 -18.58 -7.90 -5.03
N TYR A 25 -19.70 -8.44 -4.51
CA TYR A 25 -19.69 -9.75 -3.88
C TYR A 25 -19.47 -10.84 -4.93
N ASP A 26 -18.77 -11.90 -4.54
CA ASP A 26 -18.37 -12.96 -5.48
C ASP A 26 -19.59 -13.58 -6.17
N GLU A 27 -20.72 -13.77 -5.45
CA GLU A 27 -21.94 -14.32 -6.08
C GLU A 27 -22.54 -13.39 -7.14
N HIS A 28 -22.47 -12.07 -6.93
CA HIS A 28 -23.00 -11.09 -7.89
C HIS A 28 -22.13 -11.02 -9.15
N ILE A 29 -20.81 -11.05 -8.99
CA ILE A 29 -19.84 -11.06 -10.10
C ILE A 29 -19.98 -12.33 -10.93
N GLN A 30 -20.08 -13.51 -10.30
CA GLN A 30 -20.26 -14.78 -11.00
C GLN A 30 -21.58 -14.81 -11.78
N ARG A 31 -22.68 -14.32 -11.19
CA ARG A 31 -23.97 -14.18 -11.89
C ARG A 31 -23.89 -13.21 -13.06
N ALA A 32 -23.20 -12.07 -12.90
CA ALA A 32 -23.03 -11.09 -13.96
C ALA A 32 -22.19 -11.65 -15.13
N ALA A 33 -21.12 -12.39 -14.83
CA ALA A 33 -20.28 -13.07 -15.81
C ALA A 33 -21.09 -14.08 -16.65
N ARG A 34 -21.87 -14.95 -15.98
CA ARG A 34 -22.76 -15.92 -16.64
C ARG A 34 -23.81 -15.23 -17.51
N ARG A 35 -24.46 -14.17 -17.01
CA ARG A 35 -25.47 -13.40 -17.75
C ARG A 35 -24.90 -12.74 -19.01
N LEU A 36 -23.67 -12.23 -18.93
CA LEU A 36 -23.00 -11.55 -20.05
C LEU A 36 -22.25 -12.52 -20.97
N GLY A 37 -22.12 -13.81 -20.59
CA GLY A 37 -21.33 -14.78 -21.35
C GLY A 37 -19.87 -14.34 -21.48
N VAL A 38 -19.29 -13.91 -20.35
CA VAL A 38 -17.92 -13.39 -20.22
C VAL A 38 -17.20 -14.18 -19.14
N ARG A 39 -15.91 -14.47 -19.33
CA ARG A 39 -15.11 -15.13 -18.30
C ARG A 39 -14.87 -14.17 -17.12
N PRO A 40 -15.10 -14.58 -15.87
CA PRO A 40 -14.83 -13.74 -14.71
C PRO A 40 -13.32 -13.49 -14.58
N ILE A 41 -12.97 -12.39 -13.91
CA ILE A 41 -11.57 -12.11 -13.55
C ILE A 41 -11.15 -13.16 -12.50
N ASP A 42 -10.07 -13.88 -12.78
CA ASP A 42 -9.51 -14.93 -11.93
C ASP A 42 -7.98 -14.90 -12.01
N PHE A 43 -7.34 -15.10 -10.86
CA PHE A 43 -5.91 -15.34 -10.73
C PHE A 43 -5.66 -16.14 -9.45
N PRO A 44 -4.58 -16.96 -9.40
CA PRO A 44 -4.21 -17.70 -8.20
C PRO A 44 -3.80 -16.71 -7.11
N HIS A 45 -4.37 -16.86 -5.93
CA HIS A 45 -4.01 -16.00 -4.80
C HIS A 45 -2.62 -16.39 -4.25
N PRO A 46 -1.76 -15.46 -3.79
CA PRO A 46 -0.40 -15.79 -3.34
C PRO A 46 -0.31 -16.89 -2.27
N VAL A 47 -1.24 -16.89 -1.29
CA VAL A 47 -1.30 -17.95 -0.26
C VAL A 47 -1.99 -19.25 -0.69
N GLU A 48 -2.57 -19.31 -1.90
CA GLU A 48 -3.39 -20.45 -2.36
C GLU A 48 -2.60 -21.76 -2.38
N THR A 49 -1.37 -21.72 -2.91
CA THR A 49 -0.54 -22.93 -3.04
C THR A 49 -0.17 -23.51 -1.67
N GLU A 50 0.17 -22.64 -0.71
CA GLU A 50 0.50 -23.04 0.65
C GLU A 50 -0.72 -23.62 1.37
N LEU A 51 -1.86 -22.92 1.29
CA LEU A 51 -3.12 -23.36 1.87
C LEU A 51 -3.55 -24.74 1.34
N LEU A 52 -3.58 -24.92 0.02
CA LEU A 52 -3.97 -26.18 -0.59
C LEU A 52 -2.95 -27.29 -0.32
N GLY A 53 -1.68 -26.93 -0.08
CA GLY A 53 -0.64 -27.85 0.35
C GLY A 53 -0.95 -28.57 1.67
N LEU A 54 -1.57 -27.85 2.61
CA LEU A 54 -1.95 -28.37 3.93
C LEU A 54 -3.11 -29.38 3.89
N LEU A 55 -3.88 -29.41 2.79
CA LEU A 55 -5.04 -30.28 2.60
C LEU A 55 -4.71 -31.56 1.84
N LYS A 56 -3.43 -31.84 1.57
CA LYS A 56 -2.99 -33.00 0.77
C LYS A 56 -2.86 -34.27 1.62
N PRO A 57 -3.02 -35.46 1.02
CA PRO A 57 -2.80 -36.74 1.69
C PRO A 57 -1.40 -36.90 2.28
N HIS A 58 -0.37 -36.32 1.64
CA HIS A 58 1.03 -36.47 2.04
C HIS A 58 1.56 -35.33 2.92
N THR A 59 0.69 -34.47 3.44
CA THR A 59 1.10 -33.44 4.41
C THR A 59 1.62 -34.10 5.71
N PRO A 60 2.64 -33.55 6.39
CA PRO A 60 3.22 -34.19 7.58
C PRO A 60 2.26 -34.27 8.78
N ALA A 61 1.31 -33.34 8.88
CA ALA A 61 0.34 -33.28 9.97
C ALA A 61 -1.00 -32.70 9.50
N ALA A 62 -2.10 -33.15 10.11
CA ALA A 62 -3.40 -32.54 9.92
C ALA A 62 -3.48 -31.23 10.72
N THR A 63 -3.78 -30.14 10.04
CA THR A 63 -3.70 -28.78 10.60
C THR A 63 -4.94 -28.01 10.19
N SER A 64 -5.63 -27.45 11.19
CA SER A 64 -6.72 -26.51 10.93
C SER A 64 -6.18 -25.18 10.42
N ILE A 65 -6.97 -24.53 9.57
CA ILE A 65 -6.59 -23.35 8.79
C ILE A 65 -7.49 -22.18 9.19
N VAL A 66 -6.89 -21.03 9.48
CA VAL A 66 -7.60 -19.78 9.71
C VAL A 66 -7.21 -18.79 8.62
N LEU A 67 -8.21 -18.30 7.89
CA LEU A 67 -8.09 -17.23 6.90
C LEU A 67 -8.67 -15.95 7.49
N THR A 68 -7.80 -14.98 7.78
CA THR A 68 -8.21 -13.67 8.29
C THR A 68 -7.84 -12.55 7.34
N GLY A 69 -8.45 -11.38 7.51
CA GLY A 69 -8.16 -10.17 6.74
C GLY A 69 -9.42 -9.33 6.58
N THR A 70 -9.36 -8.33 5.72
CA THR A 70 -10.46 -7.42 5.45
C THR A 70 -11.44 -7.93 4.39
N ALA A 71 -12.58 -7.26 4.26
CA ALA A 71 -13.59 -7.64 3.27
C ALA A 71 -13.08 -7.36 1.85
N GLY A 72 -12.95 -8.41 1.04
CA GLY A 72 -12.50 -8.30 -0.36
C GLY A 72 -11.08 -8.78 -0.62
N ASP A 73 -10.42 -9.38 0.37
CA ASP A 73 -9.11 -10.03 0.22
C ASP A 73 -9.17 -11.41 -0.43
N GLY A 74 -10.38 -11.95 -0.70
CA GLY A 74 -10.54 -13.24 -1.37
C GLY A 74 -10.67 -14.46 -0.44
N LYS A 75 -10.92 -14.26 0.87
CA LYS A 75 -11.17 -15.35 1.84
C LYS A 75 -12.19 -16.39 1.34
N SER A 76 -13.38 -15.95 0.94
CA SER A 76 -14.45 -16.84 0.46
C SER A 76 -14.07 -17.59 -0.82
N ARG A 77 -13.27 -16.95 -1.69
CA ARG A 77 -12.74 -17.58 -2.91
C ARG A 77 -11.73 -18.67 -2.57
N LEU A 78 -10.81 -18.41 -1.64
CA LEU A 78 -9.84 -19.39 -1.14
C LEU A 78 -10.54 -20.58 -0.47
N CYS A 79 -11.58 -20.34 0.34
CA CYS A 79 -12.40 -21.42 0.89
C CYS A 79 -13.08 -22.24 -0.21
N GLY A 80 -13.57 -21.61 -1.28
CA GLY A 80 -14.16 -22.34 -2.42
C GLY A 80 -13.14 -23.19 -3.17
N LYS A 81 -11.91 -22.69 -3.38
CA LYS A 81 -10.81 -23.49 -3.95
C LYS A 81 -10.43 -24.66 -3.05
N ALA A 82 -10.37 -24.43 -1.74
CA ALA A 82 -10.13 -25.47 -0.75
C ALA A 82 -11.24 -26.54 -0.77
N TRP A 83 -12.50 -26.11 -0.81
CA TRP A 83 -13.66 -27.00 -0.91
C TRP A 83 -13.59 -27.91 -2.14
N LEU A 84 -13.28 -27.34 -3.32
CA LEU A 84 -13.09 -28.13 -4.54
C LEU A 84 -11.90 -29.10 -4.43
N ALA A 85 -10.81 -28.69 -3.79
CA ALA A 85 -9.65 -29.56 -3.57
C ALA A 85 -9.96 -30.73 -2.61
N LEU A 86 -10.97 -30.59 -1.75
CA LEU A 86 -11.50 -31.64 -0.87
C LEU A 86 -12.53 -32.55 -1.58
N ASN A 87 -12.65 -32.46 -2.90
CA ASN A 87 -13.69 -33.11 -3.72
C ASN A 87 -15.13 -32.67 -3.37
N GLY A 88 -15.27 -31.47 -2.79
CA GLY A 88 -16.56 -30.84 -2.56
C GLY A 88 -17.25 -30.43 -3.85
N ASP A 89 -18.59 -30.39 -3.83
CA ASP A 89 -19.42 -30.05 -4.99
C ASP A 89 -19.61 -28.53 -5.17
N GLU A 90 -19.56 -28.04 -6.40
CA GLU A 90 -19.70 -26.61 -6.73
C GLU A 90 -21.13 -26.10 -6.47
N ALA A 91 -22.17 -26.93 -6.66
CA ALA A 91 -23.54 -26.51 -6.40
C ALA A 91 -23.79 -26.36 -4.89
N SER A 92 -23.20 -27.23 -4.06
CA SER A 92 -23.20 -27.04 -2.60
C SER A 92 -22.49 -25.74 -2.20
N TRP A 93 -21.33 -25.43 -2.78
CA TRP A 93 -20.65 -24.16 -2.52
C TRP A 93 -21.41 -22.94 -3.05
N ALA A 94 -22.24 -23.09 -4.08
CA ALA A 94 -23.08 -22.00 -4.58
C ALA A 94 -24.32 -21.73 -3.71
N SER A 95 -24.58 -22.55 -2.68
CA SER A 95 -25.69 -22.35 -1.75
C SER A 95 -25.41 -21.23 -0.72
N ASP A 96 -26.48 -20.80 -0.03
CA ASP A 96 -26.44 -19.83 1.07
C ASP A 96 -25.93 -20.46 2.39
N GLU A 97 -25.55 -21.74 2.40
CA GLU A 97 -24.93 -22.37 3.56
C GLU A 97 -23.55 -21.78 3.84
N ILE A 98 -23.26 -21.55 5.11
CA ILE A 98 -22.00 -20.95 5.57
C ILE A 98 -21.02 -22.02 6.07
N TYR A 99 -21.53 -23.15 6.55
CA TYR A 99 -20.76 -24.29 6.99
C TYR A 99 -20.93 -25.45 6.01
N HIS A 100 -19.82 -26.01 5.55
CA HIS A 100 -19.78 -27.20 4.71
C HIS A 100 -18.89 -28.27 5.34
N GLU A 101 -19.15 -29.53 5.05
CA GLU A 101 -18.39 -30.65 5.56
C GLU A 101 -18.04 -31.63 4.42
N ALA A 102 -16.78 -32.03 4.32
CA ALA A 102 -16.32 -33.04 3.38
C ALA A 102 -15.41 -34.06 4.06
N ALA A 103 -15.40 -35.29 3.56
CA ALA A 103 -14.43 -36.30 3.93
C ALA A 103 -13.25 -36.25 2.94
N ALA A 104 -12.03 -36.12 3.44
CA ALA A 104 -10.83 -36.07 2.61
C ALA A 104 -9.67 -36.86 3.26
N GLU A 105 -8.78 -37.37 2.42
CA GLU A 105 -7.55 -38.01 2.90
C GLU A 105 -6.50 -36.93 3.19
N ILE A 106 -6.15 -36.76 4.47
CA ILE A 106 -5.21 -35.75 4.95
C ILE A 106 -4.23 -36.39 5.93
N ALA A 107 -2.94 -36.17 5.70
CA ALA A 107 -1.86 -36.78 6.47
C ALA A 107 -2.01 -38.32 6.57
N GLY A 108 -2.33 -38.97 5.45
CA GLY A 108 -2.47 -40.43 5.31
C GLY A 108 -3.68 -41.04 5.99
N ARG A 109 -4.66 -40.24 6.46
CA ARG A 109 -5.89 -40.71 7.10
C ARG A 109 -7.12 -40.04 6.49
N SER A 110 -8.23 -40.76 6.43
CA SER A 110 -9.54 -40.16 6.12
C SER A 110 -9.99 -39.31 7.30
N ARG A 111 -10.24 -38.02 7.06
CA ARG A 111 -10.67 -37.04 8.07
C ARG A 111 -11.88 -36.27 7.61
N THR A 112 -12.61 -35.74 8.58
CA THR A 112 -13.68 -34.76 8.33
C THR A 112 -13.07 -33.36 8.26
N VAL A 113 -13.45 -32.59 7.24
CA VAL A 113 -13.02 -31.20 7.05
C VAL A 113 -14.23 -30.29 7.05
N GLY A 114 -14.34 -29.45 8.08
CA GLY A 114 -15.36 -28.42 8.17
C GLY A 114 -14.88 -27.10 7.56
N VAL A 115 -15.62 -26.53 6.62
CA VAL A 115 -15.32 -25.23 6.00
C VAL A 115 -16.35 -24.20 6.43
N VAL A 116 -15.92 -23.21 7.21
CA VAL A 116 -16.72 -22.03 7.58
C VAL A 116 -16.37 -20.90 6.61
N ARG A 117 -17.27 -20.64 5.65
CA ARG A 117 -17.08 -19.66 4.55
C ARG A 117 -16.96 -18.21 5.04
N ASP A 118 -17.78 -17.86 6.04
CA ASP A 118 -17.78 -16.54 6.67
C ASP A 118 -18.30 -16.64 8.11
N LEU A 119 -17.38 -16.56 9.06
CA LEU A 119 -17.69 -16.62 10.48
C LEU A 119 -18.60 -15.47 10.94
N THR A 120 -18.52 -14.30 10.28
CA THR A 120 -19.34 -13.13 10.61
C THR A 120 -20.80 -13.37 10.22
N GLY A 121 -21.04 -13.98 9.06
CA GLY A 121 -22.38 -14.34 8.60
C GLY A 121 -23.00 -15.53 9.34
N LEU A 122 -22.20 -16.35 10.04
CA LEU A 122 -22.67 -17.58 10.67
C LEU A 122 -23.74 -17.31 11.76
N PRO A 123 -24.98 -17.81 11.60
CA PRO A 123 -26.06 -17.63 12.57
C PRO A 123 -25.72 -18.17 13.96
N PRO A 124 -26.15 -17.51 15.05
CA PRO A 124 -25.92 -17.99 16.40
C PRO A 124 -26.67 -19.31 16.67
N ASP A 125 -27.91 -19.39 16.17
CA ASP A 125 -28.82 -20.52 16.35
C ASP A 125 -28.88 -21.38 15.08
N GLY A 126 -29.08 -22.67 15.24
CA GLY A 126 -29.33 -23.62 14.16
C GLY A 126 -28.22 -24.66 14.00
N PRO A 127 -28.57 -25.85 13.47
CA PRO A 127 -27.58 -26.89 13.26
C PRO A 127 -26.61 -26.47 12.16
N HIS A 128 -25.32 -26.39 12.50
CA HIS A 128 -24.23 -26.22 11.55
C HIS A 128 -23.61 -27.61 11.33
N GLY A 129 -24.17 -28.39 10.41
CA GLY A 129 -23.82 -29.80 10.26
C GLY A 129 -24.15 -30.60 11.54
N PRO A 130 -23.19 -31.28 12.18
CA PRO A 130 -23.43 -32.03 13.41
C PRO A 130 -23.51 -31.15 14.68
N TYR A 131 -23.22 -29.85 14.58
CA TYR A 131 -23.14 -28.94 15.73
C TYR A 131 -24.47 -28.21 15.95
N PRO A 132 -25.11 -28.29 17.14
CA PRO A 132 -26.43 -27.69 17.38
C PRO A 132 -26.52 -26.16 17.26
N ASP A 133 -25.40 -25.48 17.49
CA ASP A 133 -25.32 -24.02 17.51
C ASP A 133 -23.90 -23.53 17.19
N LYS A 134 -23.73 -22.21 17.05
CA LYS A 134 -22.43 -21.60 16.79
C LYS A 134 -21.41 -21.86 17.90
N ARG A 135 -21.83 -21.89 19.16
CA ARG A 135 -20.95 -22.05 20.33
C ARG A 135 -20.30 -23.45 20.33
N THR A 136 -21.09 -24.47 20.04
CA THR A 136 -20.65 -25.87 19.97
C THR A 136 -19.73 -26.13 18.79
N LEU A 137 -19.99 -25.52 17.63
CA LEU A 137 -19.06 -25.54 16.49
C LEU A 137 -17.72 -24.86 16.85
N LEU A 138 -17.76 -23.67 17.43
CA LEU A 138 -16.53 -22.96 17.84
C LEU A 138 -15.72 -23.74 18.86
N ALA A 139 -16.37 -24.38 19.83
CA ALA A 139 -15.69 -25.25 20.80
C ALA A 139 -15.04 -26.48 20.12
N ALA A 140 -15.65 -27.03 19.06
CA ALA A 140 -15.05 -28.11 18.27
C ALA A 140 -13.84 -27.63 17.47
N ILE A 141 -13.92 -26.44 16.89
CA ILE A 141 -12.79 -25.78 16.23
C ILE A 141 -11.64 -25.56 17.22
N SER A 142 -11.94 -25.04 18.42
CA SER A 142 -10.94 -24.82 19.48
C SER A 142 -10.21 -26.11 19.87
N ARG A 143 -10.91 -27.23 20.01
CA ARG A 143 -10.27 -28.53 20.28
C ARG A 143 -9.35 -28.96 19.16
N SER A 144 -9.80 -28.84 17.91
CA SER A 144 -9.00 -29.17 16.72
C SER A 144 -7.71 -28.35 16.61
N PHE A 145 -7.68 -27.12 17.13
CA PHE A 145 -6.47 -26.28 17.13
C PHE A 145 -5.38 -26.78 18.09
N LEU A 146 -5.78 -27.52 19.13
CA LEU A 146 -4.92 -27.93 20.24
C LEU A 146 -4.52 -29.42 20.17
N GLU A 147 -5.34 -30.25 19.51
CA GLU A 147 -5.06 -31.67 19.32
C GLU A 147 -3.88 -31.91 18.36
N GLU A 148 -3.01 -32.88 18.68
CA GLU A 148 -1.86 -33.20 17.83
C GLU A 148 -2.25 -33.90 16.52
N ASP A 149 -3.29 -34.73 16.55
CA ASP A 149 -3.76 -35.53 15.42
C ASP A 149 -5.30 -35.59 15.34
N PRO A 150 -5.97 -34.47 15.03
CA PRO A 150 -7.42 -34.34 15.13
C PRO A 150 -8.16 -35.11 14.02
N ASP A 151 -9.21 -35.87 14.37
CA ASP A 151 -10.05 -36.57 13.39
C ASP A 151 -10.87 -35.60 12.52
N CYS A 152 -11.11 -34.39 13.03
CA CYS A 152 -11.81 -33.30 12.35
C CYS A 152 -10.94 -32.04 12.33
N ILE A 153 -10.70 -31.50 11.14
CA ILE A 153 -10.02 -30.21 10.95
C ILE A 153 -10.97 -29.17 10.36
N PHE A 154 -10.62 -27.90 10.52
CA PHE A 154 -11.47 -26.79 10.09
C PHE A 154 -10.72 -25.78 9.23
N ILE A 155 -11.42 -25.22 8.25
CA ILE A 155 -11.00 -24.03 7.51
C ILE A 155 -11.97 -22.92 7.90
N VAL A 156 -11.47 -21.88 8.57
CA VAL A 156 -12.30 -20.81 9.11
C VAL A 156 -11.92 -19.49 8.47
N ALA A 157 -12.83 -18.91 7.69
CA ALA A 157 -12.69 -17.56 7.16
C ALA A 157 -13.42 -16.54 8.05
N ALA A 158 -12.70 -15.50 8.48
CA ALA A 158 -13.23 -14.45 9.34
C ALA A 158 -12.59 -13.09 9.02
N ASN A 159 -13.23 -12.00 9.49
CA ASN A 159 -12.55 -10.70 9.56
C ASN A 159 -11.82 -10.57 10.90
N ASP A 160 -10.72 -9.82 10.94
CA ASP A 160 -9.79 -9.76 12.08
C ASP A 160 -10.50 -9.50 13.43
N GLY A 161 -11.31 -8.44 13.50
CA GLY A 161 -12.04 -8.11 14.73
C GLY A 161 -13.13 -9.13 15.11
N GLN A 162 -13.76 -9.75 14.11
CA GLN A 162 -14.85 -10.71 14.32
C GLN A 162 -14.35 -12.09 14.77
N LEU A 163 -13.16 -12.48 14.31
CA LEU A 163 -12.49 -13.69 14.77
C LEU A 163 -12.27 -13.65 16.28
N MET A 164 -11.66 -12.58 16.77
CA MET A 164 -11.38 -12.42 18.20
C MET A 164 -12.63 -12.25 19.05
N GLU A 165 -13.62 -11.51 18.55
CA GLU A 165 -14.89 -11.33 19.25
C GLU A 165 -15.66 -12.65 19.43
N ALA A 166 -15.62 -13.53 18.42
CA ALA A 166 -16.28 -14.84 18.48
C ALA A 166 -15.69 -15.73 19.58
N TRP A 167 -14.35 -15.77 19.72
CA TRP A 167 -13.68 -16.58 20.74
C TRP A 167 -13.75 -15.97 22.15
N ARG A 168 -13.76 -14.65 22.28
CA ARG A 168 -13.87 -13.96 23.59
C ARG A 168 -15.16 -14.29 24.34
N ARG A 169 -16.22 -14.72 23.64
CA ARG A 169 -17.52 -15.10 24.22
C ARG A 169 -17.57 -16.56 24.71
N LEU A 170 -16.50 -17.32 24.50
CA LEU A 170 -16.38 -18.72 24.91
C LEU A 170 -15.60 -18.79 26.22
N GLU A 171 -16.07 -19.64 27.14
CA GLU A 171 -15.52 -19.72 28.51
C GLU A 171 -14.87 -21.07 28.82
N ASP A 172 -14.95 -22.05 27.91
CA ASP A 172 -14.33 -23.35 28.12
C ASP A 172 -12.81 -23.29 27.92
N ASP A 173 -12.08 -24.15 28.66
CA ASP A 173 -10.61 -24.13 28.72
C ASP A 173 -9.95 -24.25 27.34
N ALA A 174 -10.50 -25.09 26.45
CA ALA A 174 -9.98 -25.28 25.10
C ALA A 174 -10.17 -24.00 24.25
N SER A 175 -11.32 -23.36 24.34
CA SER A 175 -11.55 -22.08 23.64
C SER A 175 -10.70 -20.94 24.16
N VAL A 176 -10.44 -20.87 25.47
CA VAL A 176 -9.51 -19.87 26.05
C VAL A 176 -8.08 -20.10 25.57
N ALA A 177 -7.62 -21.36 25.51
CA ALA A 177 -6.30 -21.68 24.97
C ALA A 177 -6.21 -21.37 23.46
N ALA A 178 -7.23 -21.74 22.68
CA ALA A 178 -7.31 -21.40 21.26
C ALA A 178 -7.31 -19.88 21.03
N GLN A 179 -8.01 -19.11 21.87
CA GLN A 179 -8.00 -17.65 21.81
C GLN A 179 -6.57 -17.10 21.97
N ARG A 180 -5.80 -17.60 22.95
CA ARG A 180 -4.39 -17.18 23.14
C ARG A 180 -3.53 -17.51 21.93
N THR A 181 -3.70 -18.70 21.35
CA THR A 181 -3.02 -19.08 20.10
C THR A 181 -3.36 -18.11 18.97
N LEU A 182 -4.63 -17.74 18.80
CA LEU A 182 -5.05 -16.77 17.77
C LEU A 182 -4.49 -15.37 18.03
N GLU A 183 -4.49 -14.90 19.28
CA GLU A 183 -3.91 -13.61 19.68
C GLU A 183 -2.41 -13.54 19.38
N ALA A 184 -1.66 -14.56 19.79
CA ALA A 184 -0.23 -14.64 19.52
C ALA A 184 0.07 -14.59 18.01
N ARG A 185 -0.71 -15.34 17.21
CA ARG A 185 -0.55 -15.35 15.74
C ARG A 185 -0.92 -14.03 15.08
N LEU A 186 -1.92 -13.31 15.59
CA LEU A 186 -2.29 -11.97 15.10
C LEU A 186 -1.23 -10.91 15.43
N VAL A 187 -0.54 -11.04 16.57
CA VAL A 187 0.55 -10.13 16.98
C VAL A 187 1.88 -10.49 16.29
N GLY A 188 1.94 -11.63 15.59
CA GLY A 188 3.15 -12.11 14.91
C GLY A 188 4.14 -12.82 15.83
N ASP A 189 3.71 -13.23 17.03
CA ASP A 189 4.53 -14.00 17.95
C ASP A 189 4.55 -15.47 17.53
N ALA A 190 5.68 -15.93 16.99
CA ALA A 190 5.86 -17.28 16.47
C ALA A 190 6.11 -18.33 17.56
N THR A 191 6.17 -17.91 18.84
CA THR A 191 6.64 -18.76 19.94
C THR A 191 5.57 -19.57 20.67
N GLU A 192 4.28 -19.39 20.34
CA GLU A 192 3.18 -20.07 21.05
C GLU A 192 2.83 -21.48 20.51
N PRO A 193 2.54 -22.44 21.41
CA PRO A 193 2.18 -23.81 21.05
C PRO A 193 0.76 -23.88 20.49
N GLY A 194 0.65 -24.08 19.17
CA GLY A 194 -0.60 -24.40 18.49
C GLY A 194 -0.34 -24.78 17.03
N ARG A 195 -0.95 -25.89 16.57
CA ARG A 195 -0.81 -26.41 15.20
C ARG A 195 -1.90 -25.83 14.28
N VAL A 196 -2.07 -24.51 14.31
CA VAL A 196 -2.99 -23.79 13.42
C VAL A 196 -2.18 -23.09 12.34
N ALA A 197 -2.55 -23.31 11.08
CA ALA A 197 -2.04 -22.53 9.97
C ALA A 197 -2.85 -21.24 9.87
N PHE A 198 -2.20 -20.11 10.18
CA PHE A 198 -2.83 -18.81 10.25
C PHE A 198 -2.41 -17.95 9.06
N PHE A 199 -3.35 -17.64 8.16
CA PHE A 199 -3.12 -16.83 6.97
C PHE A 199 -3.81 -15.47 7.12
N HIS A 200 -3.02 -14.43 7.36
CA HIS A 200 -3.50 -13.05 7.35
C HIS A 200 -3.39 -12.48 5.93
N LEU A 201 -4.50 -12.41 5.20
CA LEU A 201 -4.49 -12.01 3.79
C LEU A 201 -4.07 -10.55 3.58
N SER A 202 -4.28 -9.68 4.57
CA SER A 202 -3.78 -8.30 4.54
C SER A 202 -2.24 -8.19 4.56
N TYR A 203 -1.51 -9.29 4.79
CA TYR A 203 -0.05 -9.31 4.71
C TYR A 203 0.46 -9.59 3.30
N VAL A 204 -0.42 -9.89 2.35
CA VAL A 204 -0.02 -9.97 0.94
C VAL A 204 0.32 -8.56 0.43
N PRO A 205 1.45 -8.38 -0.27
CA PRO A 205 1.79 -7.10 -0.86
C PRO A 205 0.75 -6.56 -1.83
N CYS A 206 0.35 -5.30 -1.62
CA CYS A 206 -0.56 -4.59 -2.49
C CYS A 206 0.00 -4.53 -3.92
N ALA A 207 1.32 -4.33 -4.06
CA ALA A 207 1.98 -4.33 -5.36
C ALA A 207 1.87 -5.69 -6.08
N GLU A 208 1.90 -6.81 -5.35
CA GLU A 208 1.70 -8.15 -5.93
C GLU A 208 0.25 -8.37 -6.35
N LEU A 209 -0.71 -7.99 -5.50
CA LEU A 209 -2.14 -8.04 -5.86
C LEU A 209 -2.47 -7.16 -7.07
N LEU A 210 -1.83 -6.00 -7.19
CA LEU A 210 -1.94 -5.12 -8.36
C LEU A 210 -1.48 -5.84 -9.63
N ASP A 211 -0.31 -6.47 -9.62
CA ASP A 211 0.22 -7.15 -10.80
C ASP A 211 -0.69 -8.30 -11.24
N LEU A 212 -1.15 -9.12 -10.30
CA LEU A 212 -2.09 -10.20 -10.57
C LEU A 212 -3.41 -9.68 -11.15
N ALA A 213 -3.97 -8.60 -10.59
CA ALA A 213 -5.19 -7.99 -11.07
C ALA A 213 -5.02 -7.32 -12.45
N LEU A 214 -3.89 -6.63 -12.68
CA LEU A 214 -3.55 -6.04 -13.97
C LEU A 214 -3.44 -7.12 -15.04
N ASP A 215 -2.68 -8.18 -14.80
CA ASP A 215 -2.51 -9.25 -15.78
C ASP A 215 -3.85 -9.93 -16.08
N ALA A 216 -4.66 -10.23 -15.05
CA ALA A 216 -5.97 -10.84 -15.24
C ALA A 216 -6.95 -9.95 -16.05
N ILE A 217 -6.88 -8.62 -15.90
CA ILE A 217 -7.70 -7.68 -16.68
C ILE A 217 -7.14 -7.53 -18.10
N LEU A 218 -5.84 -7.26 -18.25
CA LEU A 218 -5.24 -6.86 -19.51
C LEU A 218 -5.07 -8.03 -20.49
N LEU A 219 -4.88 -9.26 -19.99
CA LEU A 219 -4.78 -10.46 -20.81
C LEU A 219 -6.14 -11.08 -21.15
N HIS A 220 -7.24 -10.45 -20.74
CA HIS A 220 -8.58 -10.97 -21.01
C HIS A 220 -8.93 -10.89 -22.51
N GLU A 221 -9.50 -11.98 -23.05
CA GLU A 221 -9.87 -12.16 -24.46
C GLU A 221 -10.87 -11.11 -24.98
N GLY A 222 -11.60 -10.48 -24.07
CA GLY A 222 -12.53 -9.38 -24.35
C GLY A 222 -11.86 -8.17 -25.00
N TRP A 223 -10.59 -7.89 -24.73
CA TRP A 223 -9.88 -6.78 -25.39
C TRP A 223 -9.56 -7.08 -26.85
N ALA A 224 -9.12 -8.31 -27.16
CA ALA A 224 -8.92 -8.74 -28.54
C ALA A 224 -10.23 -8.71 -29.33
N ALA A 225 -11.34 -9.13 -28.71
CA ALA A 225 -12.66 -8.99 -29.30
C ALA A 225 -13.07 -7.52 -29.51
N ALA A 226 -12.74 -6.62 -28.58
CA ALA A 226 -13.02 -5.19 -28.72
C ALA A 226 -12.28 -4.56 -29.92
N TYR A 227 -11.03 -4.97 -30.20
CA TYR A 227 -10.33 -4.57 -31.42
C TYR A 227 -11.05 -5.06 -32.68
N ALA A 228 -11.52 -6.31 -32.69
CA ALA A 228 -12.22 -6.89 -33.84
C ALA A 228 -13.61 -6.26 -34.06
N GLU A 229 -14.25 -5.79 -33.00
CA GLU A 229 -15.55 -5.10 -32.99
C GLU A 229 -15.42 -3.59 -33.19
N GLY A 230 -14.19 -3.07 -33.30
CA GLY A 230 -13.88 -1.65 -33.30
C GLY A 230 -14.53 -0.87 -34.46
N GLU A 231 -15.03 0.31 -34.15
CA GLU A 231 -15.64 1.24 -35.10
C GLU A 231 -14.77 2.49 -35.22
N ALA A 232 -14.48 2.96 -36.46
CA ALA A 232 -13.58 4.09 -36.68
C ALA A 232 -13.99 5.37 -35.90
N ASP A 233 -15.28 5.67 -35.83
CA ASP A 233 -15.87 6.82 -35.14
C ASP A 233 -16.69 6.42 -33.89
N GLY A 234 -16.37 5.26 -33.29
CA GLY A 234 -17.20 4.66 -32.26
C GLY A 234 -16.45 3.76 -31.29
N PHE A 235 -17.11 2.68 -30.86
CA PHE A 235 -16.56 1.80 -29.83
C PHE A 235 -15.18 1.28 -30.24
N PHE A 236 -14.18 1.43 -29.37
CA PHE A 236 -12.82 0.94 -29.57
C PHE A 236 -12.10 1.45 -30.85
N GLY A 237 -12.60 2.53 -31.48
CA GLY A 237 -11.88 3.28 -32.50
C GLY A 237 -10.64 4.02 -31.95
N PRO A 238 -9.81 4.63 -32.81
CA PRO A 238 -8.58 5.32 -32.39
C PRO A 238 -8.81 6.44 -31.37
N ASP A 239 -9.92 7.17 -31.49
CA ASP A 239 -10.27 8.25 -30.57
C ASP A 239 -11.09 7.77 -29.35
N CYS A 240 -11.37 6.46 -29.24
CA CYS A 240 -12.15 5.91 -28.13
C CYS A 240 -11.34 6.01 -26.81
N PRO A 241 -11.85 6.71 -25.78
CA PRO A 241 -11.13 6.86 -24.51
C PRO A 241 -10.90 5.53 -23.79
N ILE A 242 -11.81 4.56 -23.92
CA ILE A 242 -11.62 3.22 -23.35
C ILE A 242 -10.38 2.53 -23.95
N ARG A 243 -10.22 2.62 -25.28
CA ARG A 243 -9.07 2.03 -25.97
C ARG A 243 -7.78 2.73 -25.58
N GLN A 244 -7.77 4.07 -25.59
CA GLN A 244 -6.59 4.84 -25.20
C GLN A 244 -6.15 4.53 -23.77
N ASN A 245 -7.09 4.46 -22.83
CA ASN A 245 -6.79 4.12 -21.44
C ASN A 245 -6.26 2.68 -21.31
N PHE A 246 -6.82 1.73 -22.06
CA PHE A 246 -6.34 0.35 -22.12
C PHE A 246 -4.91 0.25 -22.69
N GLU A 247 -4.62 0.96 -23.77
CA GLU A 247 -3.28 0.99 -24.39
C GLU A 247 -2.26 1.66 -23.43
N LEU A 248 -2.63 2.76 -22.78
CA LEU A 248 -1.79 3.48 -21.82
C LEU A 248 -1.46 2.65 -20.58
N ILE A 249 -2.46 2.02 -19.95
CA ILE A 249 -2.22 1.19 -18.76
C ILE A 249 -1.41 -0.08 -19.09
N SER A 250 -1.45 -0.52 -20.35
CA SER A 250 -0.63 -1.64 -20.84
C SER A 250 0.83 -1.25 -21.06
N HIS A 251 1.14 0.06 -21.15
CA HIS A 251 2.49 0.53 -21.40
C HIS A 251 3.42 0.24 -20.20
N PRO A 252 4.65 -0.27 -20.42
CA PRO A 252 5.56 -0.66 -19.33
C PRO A 252 5.86 0.45 -18.33
N SER A 253 6.09 1.69 -18.78
CA SER A 253 6.36 2.81 -17.87
C SER A 253 5.19 3.11 -16.93
N PHE A 254 3.95 3.02 -17.44
CA PHE A 254 2.75 3.25 -16.65
C PHE A 254 2.61 2.16 -15.60
N ARG A 255 2.76 0.88 -16.00
CA ARG A 255 2.71 -0.27 -15.09
C ARG A 255 3.77 -0.18 -14.00
N THR A 256 5.02 0.10 -14.36
CA THR A 256 6.11 0.26 -13.39
C THR A 256 5.80 1.38 -12.40
N ARG A 257 5.33 2.53 -12.89
CA ARG A 257 5.03 3.66 -12.01
C ARG A 257 3.85 3.37 -11.08
N LEU A 258 2.78 2.75 -11.59
CA LEU A 258 1.63 2.34 -10.79
C LEU A 258 2.04 1.30 -9.73
N ARG A 259 2.89 0.33 -10.10
CA ARG A 259 3.46 -0.64 -9.17
C ARG A 259 4.29 0.03 -8.08
N GLN A 260 5.13 1.01 -8.41
CA GLN A 260 5.91 1.78 -7.44
C GLN A 260 5.01 2.53 -6.44
N LEU A 261 3.89 3.10 -6.89
CA LEU A 261 2.91 3.71 -5.98
C LEU A 261 2.33 2.69 -5.00
N PHE A 262 2.02 1.47 -5.46
CA PHE A 262 1.53 0.41 -4.60
C PHE A 262 2.60 -0.13 -3.63
N GLU A 263 3.87 -0.22 -4.06
CA GLU A 263 4.98 -0.53 -3.15
C GLU A 263 5.12 0.54 -2.06
N LEU A 264 4.87 1.81 -2.38
CA LEU A 264 4.86 2.90 -1.41
C LEU A 264 3.66 2.84 -0.46
N LEU A 265 2.51 2.32 -0.89
CA LEU A 265 1.38 2.03 0.00
C LEU A 265 1.74 0.92 1.00
N ASP A 266 2.36 -0.17 0.53
CA ASP A 266 2.88 -1.25 1.40
C ASP A 266 3.88 -0.69 2.43
N LEU A 267 4.80 0.16 1.98
CA LEU A 267 5.79 0.84 2.84
C LEU A 267 5.20 1.96 3.72
N SER A 268 3.93 2.28 3.54
CA SER A 268 3.15 3.19 4.39
C SER A 268 2.20 2.42 5.32
N GLU A 269 2.33 1.09 5.38
CA GLU A 269 1.50 0.20 6.20
C GLU A 269 0.01 0.24 5.80
N LEU A 270 -0.27 0.60 4.54
CA LEU A 270 -1.62 0.68 3.99
C LEU A 270 -1.95 -0.58 3.21
N HIS A 271 -2.94 -1.33 3.70
CA HIS A 271 -3.48 -2.49 2.99
C HIS A 271 -4.56 -2.10 2.00
N VAL A 272 -4.50 -2.67 0.79
CA VAL A 272 -5.49 -2.48 -0.27
C VAL A 272 -6.06 -3.83 -0.69
N PRO A 273 -7.34 -4.12 -0.38
CA PRO A 273 -7.98 -5.38 -0.77
C PRO A 273 -8.08 -5.54 -2.28
N ILE A 274 -8.08 -6.79 -2.77
CA ILE A 274 -8.24 -7.12 -4.21
C ILE A 274 -9.45 -6.38 -4.82
N ARG A 275 -10.56 -6.34 -4.07
CA ARG A 275 -11.76 -5.61 -4.47
C ARG A 275 -11.48 -4.13 -4.80
N ARG A 276 -10.68 -3.45 -3.97
CA ARG A 276 -10.34 -2.03 -4.15
C ARG A 276 -9.39 -1.84 -5.33
N VAL A 277 -8.46 -2.77 -5.55
CA VAL A 277 -7.59 -2.79 -6.73
C VAL A 277 -8.42 -2.89 -8.01
N LEU A 278 -9.32 -3.86 -8.11
CA LEU A 278 -10.20 -4.04 -9.27
C LEU A 278 -11.09 -2.81 -9.52
N LEU A 279 -11.58 -2.18 -8.45
CA LEU A 279 -12.34 -0.94 -8.53
C LEU A 279 -11.54 0.20 -9.13
N LEU A 280 -10.30 0.39 -8.65
CA LEU A 280 -9.39 1.41 -9.18
C LEU A 280 -9.10 1.17 -10.66
N LEU A 281 -8.76 -0.06 -11.05
CA LEU A 281 -8.44 -0.39 -12.44
C LEU A 281 -9.64 -0.20 -13.37
N ALA A 282 -10.84 -0.63 -12.96
CA ALA A 282 -12.07 -0.38 -13.71
C ALA A 282 -12.37 1.12 -13.83
N ASN A 283 -12.19 1.89 -12.75
CA ASN A 283 -12.36 3.35 -12.79
C ASN A 283 -11.32 4.03 -13.68
N ALA A 284 -10.06 3.62 -13.61
CA ALA A 284 -8.97 4.19 -14.41
C ALA A 284 -9.27 4.04 -15.91
N ILE A 285 -9.72 2.85 -16.33
CA ILE A 285 -9.99 2.55 -17.74
C ILE A 285 -11.31 3.17 -18.23
N LEU A 286 -12.38 3.10 -17.42
CA LEU A 286 -13.74 3.45 -17.86
C LEU A 286 -14.24 4.80 -17.34
N GLY A 287 -13.50 5.49 -16.47
CA GLY A 287 -13.91 6.72 -15.84
C GLY A 287 -14.26 7.82 -16.84
N HIS A 288 -15.38 8.50 -16.62
CA HIS A 288 -15.74 9.69 -17.39
C HIS A 288 -16.76 10.52 -16.63
N PRO A 289 -16.51 11.82 -16.37
CA PRO A 289 -17.39 12.62 -15.53
C PRO A 289 -18.81 12.72 -16.10
N ARG A 290 -19.01 12.75 -17.42
CA ARG A 290 -20.36 12.90 -18.00
C ARG A 290 -21.08 11.57 -18.30
N ALA A 291 -20.49 10.42 -17.95
CA ALA A 291 -21.14 9.13 -18.13
C ALA A 291 -22.06 8.80 -16.94
N LYS A 292 -23.03 7.90 -17.16
CA LYS A 292 -23.88 7.39 -16.08
C LYS A 292 -23.02 6.69 -15.03
N GLU A 293 -23.25 7.01 -13.75
CA GLU A 293 -22.41 6.55 -12.62
C GLU A 293 -20.92 6.89 -12.80
N ARG A 294 -20.61 7.89 -13.64
CA ARG A 294 -19.26 8.35 -13.97
C ARG A 294 -18.35 7.28 -14.60
N LEU A 295 -18.94 6.24 -15.21
CA LEU A 295 -18.25 5.16 -15.93
C LEU A 295 -18.86 4.92 -17.31
N LEU A 296 -18.02 4.91 -18.34
CA LEU A 296 -18.39 4.68 -19.73
C LEU A 296 -18.93 3.26 -19.94
N SER A 297 -19.90 3.17 -20.83
CA SER A 297 -20.31 1.95 -21.52
C SER A 297 -20.04 2.09 -23.03
N PRO A 298 -20.04 0.99 -23.80
CA PRO A 298 -19.85 1.07 -25.26
C PRO A 298 -20.83 2.03 -25.95
N ALA A 299 -22.07 2.12 -25.46
CA ALA A 299 -23.09 3.01 -26.01
C ALA A 299 -22.80 4.51 -25.79
N ASP A 300 -21.96 4.85 -24.82
CA ASP A 300 -21.61 6.24 -24.52
C ASP A 300 -20.57 6.81 -25.50
N ILE A 301 -19.79 5.96 -26.19
CA ILE A 301 -18.60 6.42 -26.93
C ILE A 301 -18.94 7.38 -28.07
N ARG A 302 -19.83 6.99 -28.98
CA ARG A 302 -20.22 7.82 -30.12
C ARG A 302 -20.78 9.20 -29.69
N PRO A 303 -21.70 9.29 -28.71
CA PRO A 303 -22.12 10.57 -28.15
C PRO A 303 -20.97 11.46 -27.64
N ARG A 304 -19.99 10.90 -26.94
CA ARG A 304 -18.87 11.68 -26.36
C ARG A 304 -17.89 12.17 -27.42
N LEU A 305 -17.61 11.36 -28.43
CA LEU A 305 -16.83 11.78 -29.58
C LEU A 305 -17.49 12.95 -30.30
N LYS A 306 -18.79 12.86 -30.58
CA LYS A 306 -19.55 13.94 -31.24
C LYS A 306 -19.64 15.23 -30.42
N GLN A 307 -19.68 15.12 -29.09
CA GLN A 307 -19.69 16.27 -28.18
C GLN A 307 -18.30 16.89 -27.96
N GLY A 308 -17.24 16.25 -28.45
CA GLY A 308 -15.85 16.69 -28.26
C GLY A 308 -15.36 16.54 -26.81
N ASP A 309 -16.09 15.81 -25.95
CA ASP A 309 -15.81 15.71 -24.52
C ASP A 309 -15.20 14.37 -24.10
N ALA A 310 -14.94 13.47 -25.05
CA ALA A 310 -14.32 12.15 -24.80
C ALA A 310 -12.98 12.22 -24.04
N HIS A 311 -12.21 13.30 -24.25
CA HIS A 311 -10.93 13.55 -23.58
C HIS A 311 -11.06 13.72 -22.06
N LEU A 312 -12.27 13.98 -21.53
CA LEU A 312 -12.53 14.05 -20.10
C LEU A 312 -12.44 12.67 -19.41
N GLY A 313 -12.46 11.59 -20.19
CA GLY A 313 -12.26 10.22 -19.69
C GLY A 313 -10.78 9.81 -19.64
N ASP A 314 -9.89 10.72 -19.29
CA ASP A 314 -8.44 10.52 -19.27
C ASP A 314 -7.98 9.63 -18.11
N ILE A 315 -7.22 8.58 -18.39
CA ILE A 315 -6.73 7.64 -17.36
C ILE A 315 -5.91 8.34 -16.26
N HIS A 316 -5.09 9.33 -16.61
CA HIS A 316 -4.25 10.06 -15.65
C HIS A 316 -5.07 10.85 -14.63
N GLN A 317 -6.34 11.10 -14.93
CA GLN A 317 -7.29 11.77 -14.06
C GLN A 317 -8.17 10.76 -13.33
N ASN A 318 -8.69 9.79 -14.06
CA ASN A 318 -9.55 8.73 -13.54
C ASN A 318 -8.85 7.88 -12.47
N LEU A 319 -7.55 7.62 -12.60
CA LEU A 319 -6.78 6.88 -11.60
C LEU A 319 -6.83 7.54 -10.21
N PHE A 320 -6.98 8.86 -10.15
CA PHE A 320 -7.10 9.63 -8.90
C PHE A 320 -8.56 9.98 -8.56
N GLY A 321 -9.53 9.40 -9.30
CA GLY A 321 -10.96 9.60 -9.09
C GLY A 321 -11.49 10.94 -9.57
N ALA A 322 -10.78 11.65 -10.46
CA ALA A 322 -11.20 12.96 -10.98
C ALA A 322 -12.58 12.94 -11.66
N ASN A 323 -12.97 11.81 -12.26
CA ASN A 323 -14.29 11.59 -12.84
C ASN A 323 -15.42 11.54 -11.80
N LEU A 324 -15.11 11.24 -10.54
CA LEU A 324 -16.07 11.09 -9.46
C LEU A 324 -16.36 12.45 -8.81
N THR A 325 -17.55 12.54 -8.18
CA THR A 325 -17.84 13.67 -7.28
C THR A 325 -16.92 13.62 -6.06
N GLN A 326 -16.62 14.78 -5.48
CA GLN A 326 -15.74 14.89 -4.32
C GLN A 326 -16.18 13.96 -3.17
N PRO A 327 -17.46 13.92 -2.73
CA PRO A 327 -17.88 13.03 -1.65
C PRO A 327 -17.67 11.54 -1.98
N ARG A 328 -17.87 11.15 -3.25
CA ARG A 328 -17.67 9.76 -3.67
C ARG A 328 -16.18 9.41 -3.70
N ARG A 329 -15.34 10.33 -4.16
CA ARG A 329 -13.88 10.16 -4.20
C ARG A 329 -13.33 10.01 -2.79
N GLU A 330 -13.74 10.88 -1.86
CA GLU A 330 -13.31 10.85 -0.45
C GLU A 330 -13.82 9.60 0.28
N SER A 331 -14.98 9.04 -0.10
CA SER A 331 -15.46 7.76 0.47
C SER A 331 -14.68 6.51 0.04
N LEU A 332 -13.74 6.64 -0.91
CA LEU A 332 -12.96 5.54 -1.44
C LEU A 332 -11.52 5.66 -0.95
N GLU A 333 -11.19 4.90 0.09
CA GLU A 333 -9.86 4.89 0.74
C GLU A 333 -8.69 4.80 -0.26
N ILE A 334 -8.78 3.93 -1.26
CA ILE A 334 -7.71 3.78 -2.27
C ILE A 334 -7.48 5.08 -3.07
N MET A 335 -8.53 5.84 -3.36
CA MET A 335 -8.42 7.12 -4.04
C MET A 335 -7.86 8.18 -3.10
N GLU A 336 -8.30 8.18 -1.85
CA GLU A 336 -7.74 9.06 -0.81
C GLU A 336 -6.22 8.86 -0.68
N PHE A 337 -5.77 7.61 -0.55
CA PHE A 337 -4.35 7.28 -0.43
C PHE A 337 -3.53 7.70 -1.66
N LEU A 338 -4.03 7.43 -2.87
CA LEU A 338 -3.33 7.86 -4.09
C LEU A 338 -3.25 9.38 -4.22
N ASN A 339 -4.29 10.10 -3.78
CA ASN A 339 -4.28 11.57 -3.78
C ASN A 339 -3.29 12.17 -2.76
N ARG A 340 -2.94 11.46 -1.67
CA ARG A 340 -1.92 11.91 -0.70
C ARG A 340 -0.52 12.05 -1.30
N PHE A 341 -0.23 11.39 -2.43
CA PHE A 341 1.03 11.61 -3.14
C PHE A 341 1.10 13.01 -3.79
N GLY A 342 -0.02 13.72 -3.97
CA GLY A 342 -0.03 15.08 -4.54
C GLY A 342 0.40 15.15 -6.02
N ILE A 343 0.34 14.03 -6.74
CA ILE A 343 0.78 13.97 -8.14
C ILE A 343 -0.09 14.89 -8.99
N GLY A 344 0.54 15.83 -9.69
CA GLY A 344 -0.13 16.87 -10.49
C GLY A 344 -0.19 18.23 -9.79
N GLU A 345 -0.26 18.24 -8.47
CA GLU A 345 -0.20 19.46 -7.67
C GLU A 345 1.25 19.90 -7.46
N GLU A 346 2.11 18.94 -7.09
CA GLU A 346 3.56 19.14 -6.97
C GLU A 346 4.23 19.24 -8.34
N THR A 347 5.25 20.10 -8.43
CA THR A 347 5.90 20.44 -9.69
C THR A 347 7.38 20.79 -9.53
N THR A 348 8.09 20.83 -10.66
CA THR A 348 9.43 21.42 -10.76
C THR A 348 9.47 22.41 -11.91
N ASN A 349 10.35 23.40 -11.81
CA ASN A 349 10.58 24.36 -12.91
C ASN A 349 10.91 23.65 -14.22
N ARG A 350 11.63 22.52 -14.17
CA ARG A 350 11.97 21.74 -15.37
C ARG A 350 10.73 21.19 -16.05
N ILE A 351 9.82 20.59 -15.29
CA ILE A 351 8.59 19.98 -15.80
C ILE A 351 7.64 21.06 -16.34
N ASP A 352 7.45 22.15 -15.60
CA ASP A 352 6.60 23.25 -16.07
C ASP A 352 7.16 23.94 -17.32
N ASN A 353 8.48 24.11 -17.41
CA ASN A 353 9.11 24.66 -18.61
C ASN A 353 8.93 23.75 -19.83
N ILE A 354 8.96 22.42 -19.66
CA ILE A 354 8.64 21.49 -20.75
C ILE A 354 7.19 21.71 -21.22
N LEU A 355 6.23 21.85 -20.30
CA LEU A 355 4.83 22.06 -20.63
C LEU A 355 4.57 23.41 -21.33
N LEU A 356 5.19 24.48 -20.82
CA LEU A 356 4.99 25.86 -21.29
C LEU A 356 5.77 26.15 -22.58
N PHE A 357 7.07 25.88 -22.58
CA PHE A 357 8.00 26.35 -23.61
C PHE A 357 8.57 25.22 -24.48
N GLY A 358 8.30 23.96 -24.14
CA GLY A 358 8.93 22.80 -24.79
C GLY A 358 8.65 22.64 -26.28
N ALA A 359 7.61 23.28 -26.83
CA ALA A 359 7.38 23.24 -28.28
C ALA A 359 8.33 24.14 -29.08
N GLU A 360 8.88 25.18 -28.45
CA GLU A 360 9.65 26.26 -29.09
C GLU A 360 11.11 26.30 -28.65
N ASP A 361 11.44 25.69 -27.51
CA ASP A 361 12.79 25.58 -26.98
C ASP A 361 13.49 24.31 -27.48
N ASP A 362 14.58 24.46 -28.23
CA ASP A 362 15.34 23.35 -28.82
C ASP A 362 15.89 22.34 -27.80
N ALA A 363 16.20 22.78 -26.57
CA ALA A 363 16.72 21.92 -25.51
C ALA A 363 15.59 21.15 -24.79
N LEU A 364 14.38 21.69 -24.76
CA LEU A 364 13.21 21.07 -24.14
C LEU A 364 12.38 20.24 -25.12
N LYS A 365 12.47 20.54 -26.41
CA LYS A 365 11.71 19.90 -27.49
C LYS A 365 11.79 18.37 -27.50
N PRO A 366 12.96 17.72 -27.29
CA PRO A 366 13.02 16.27 -27.20
C PRO A 366 12.13 15.69 -26.09
N TYR A 367 12.07 16.35 -24.91
CA TYR A 367 11.22 15.91 -23.81
C TYR A 367 9.75 16.20 -24.08
N TYR A 368 9.44 17.37 -24.66
CA TYR A 368 8.08 17.71 -25.04
C TYR A 368 7.50 16.72 -26.06
N ASP A 369 8.29 16.38 -27.08
CA ASP A 369 7.86 15.44 -28.11
C ASP A 369 7.67 14.03 -27.53
N ALA A 370 8.64 13.51 -26.76
CA ALA A 370 8.59 12.15 -26.21
C ALA A 370 7.59 11.94 -25.06
N LEU A 371 7.36 12.97 -24.22
CA LEU A 371 6.50 12.86 -23.04
C LEU A 371 5.07 13.33 -23.29
N LEU A 372 4.82 14.17 -24.29
CA LEU A 372 3.48 14.64 -24.65
C LEU A 372 3.05 14.24 -26.06
N VAL A 373 3.78 14.68 -27.09
CA VAL A 373 3.31 14.61 -28.48
C VAL A 373 3.09 13.18 -28.94
N GLU A 374 4.07 12.30 -28.72
CA GLU A 374 3.99 10.89 -29.13
C GLU A 374 2.94 10.08 -28.37
N ARG A 375 2.48 10.60 -27.22
CA ARG A 375 1.59 9.89 -26.28
C ARG A 375 0.16 10.43 -26.29
N MET A 376 -0.12 11.41 -27.13
CA MET A 376 -1.40 12.12 -27.15
C MET A 376 -2.02 12.09 -28.55
N PRO A 377 -3.34 11.83 -28.67
CA PRO A 377 -4.03 11.99 -29.94
C PRO A 377 -3.92 13.41 -30.48
N ALA A 378 -3.86 13.55 -31.81
CA ALA A 378 -3.68 14.85 -32.48
C ALA A 378 -4.73 15.89 -32.07
N SER A 379 -5.99 15.48 -31.94
CA SER A 379 -7.11 16.34 -31.53
C SER A 379 -6.92 16.92 -30.11
N ARG A 380 -6.42 16.10 -29.18
CA ARG A 380 -6.14 16.52 -27.80
C ARG A 380 -4.90 17.41 -27.72
N LEU A 381 -3.89 17.12 -28.54
CA LEU A 381 -2.68 17.94 -28.63
C LEU A 381 -2.97 19.34 -29.19
N GLU A 382 -3.84 19.44 -30.20
CA GLU A 382 -4.29 20.71 -30.75
C GLU A 382 -5.02 21.56 -29.71
N HIS A 383 -5.94 20.95 -28.96
CA HIS A 383 -6.63 21.62 -27.86
C HIS A 383 -5.65 22.13 -26.78
N LEU A 384 -4.70 21.29 -26.36
CA LEU A 384 -3.68 21.67 -25.38
C LEU A 384 -2.86 22.87 -25.86
N ARG A 385 -2.41 22.85 -27.12
CA ARG A 385 -1.64 23.95 -27.72
C ARG A 385 -2.44 25.25 -27.77
N ALA A 386 -3.72 25.18 -28.15
CA ALA A 386 -4.59 26.35 -28.19
C ALA A 386 -4.75 26.99 -26.80
N VAL A 387 -5.04 26.18 -25.77
CA VAL A 387 -5.22 26.67 -24.39
C VAL A 387 -3.91 27.20 -23.79
N ARG A 388 -2.78 26.56 -24.11
CA ARG A 388 -1.44 27.02 -23.73
C ARG A 388 -1.09 28.37 -24.35
N ASN A 389 -1.29 28.52 -25.66
CA ASN A 389 -0.95 29.77 -26.35
C ASN A 389 -1.81 30.93 -25.81
N SER A 390 -3.10 30.68 -25.55
CA SER A 390 -3.98 31.64 -24.86
C SER A 390 -3.42 32.07 -23.50
N TYR A 391 -2.89 31.12 -22.71
CA TYR A 391 -2.28 31.42 -21.41
C TYR A 391 -1.01 32.27 -21.52
N LEU A 392 -0.15 31.98 -22.51
CA LEU A 392 1.08 32.73 -22.74
C LEU A 392 0.82 34.16 -23.23
N GLU A 393 -0.24 34.36 -24.02
CA GLU A 393 -0.66 35.69 -24.48
C GLU A 393 -1.37 36.48 -23.38
N ARG A 394 -2.19 35.82 -22.56
CA ARG A 394 -3.02 36.42 -21.51
C ARG A 394 -3.09 35.52 -20.26
N PRO A 395 -2.11 35.61 -19.36
CA PRO A 395 -2.09 34.79 -18.15
C PRO A 395 -3.09 35.26 -17.09
N GLU A 396 -3.52 36.53 -17.14
CA GLU A 396 -4.54 37.10 -16.29
C GLU A 396 -5.93 36.72 -16.79
N VAL A 397 -6.79 36.21 -15.90
CA VAL A 397 -8.20 35.93 -16.23
C VAL A 397 -9.04 37.17 -15.96
N ASP A 398 -9.98 37.44 -16.86
CA ASP A 398 -11.05 38.41 -16.66
C ASP A 398 -11.84 38.10 -15.36
N ALA A 399 -11.73 39.03 -14.40
CA ALA A 399 -12.55 39.26 -13.20
C ALA A 399 -12.86 38.13 -12.19
N ASP A 400 -13.01 36.83 -12.53
CA ASP A 400 -13.67 35.85 -11.63
C ASP A 400 -13.12 34.39 -11.62
N GLY A 401 -11.89 34.08 -12.10
CA GLY A 401 -11.38 32.69 -11.99
C GLY A 401 -9.91 32.41 -12.34
N GLU A 402 -9.46 31.17 -12.16
CA GLU A 402 -8.14 30.67 -12.60
C GLU A 402 -8.12 30.31 -14.09
N HIS A 403 -7.00 30.51 -14.77
CA HIS A 403 -6.92 30.26 -16.22
C HIS A 403 -7.09 28.75 -16.51
N PRO A 404 -7.91 28.33 -17.48
CA PRO A 404 -8.18 26.91 -17.77
C PRO A 404 -6.93 26.04 -17.99
N PHE A 405 -5.85 26.66 -18.46
CA PHE A 405 -4.55 26.01 -18.64
C PHE A 405 -3.95 25.46 -17.33
N LEU A 406 -4.15 26.13 -16.19
CA LEU A 406 -3.60 25.67 -14.90
C LEU A 406 -4.20 24.33 -14.48
N ASN A 407 -5.51 24.15 -14.66
CA ASN A 407 -6.18 22.87 -14.45
C ASN A 407 -5.70 21.79 -15.43
N LEU A 408 -5.43 22.15 -16.68
CA LEU A 408 -4.83 21.22 -17.65
C LEU A 408 -3.40 20.83 -17.26
N MET A 409 -2.61 21.75 -16.72
CA MET A 409 -1.23 21.48 -16.28
C MET A 409 -1.18 20.40 -15.21
N ALA A 410 -2.06 20.44 -14.21
CA ALA A 410 -2.11 19.38 -13.19
C ALA A 410 -2.31 17.99 -13.82
N GLY A 411 -3.18 17.91 -14.83
CA GLY A 411 -3.37 16.69 -15.63
C GLY A 411 -2.13 16.29 -16.44
N GLN A 412 -1.45 17.24 -17.05
CA GLN A 412 -0.24 16.95 -17.83
C GLN A 412 0.95 16.55 -16.95
N ARG A 413 1.08 17.13 -15.76
CA ARG A 413 2.07 16.70 -14.75
C ARG A 413 1.81 15.26 -14.30
N ARG A 414 0.54 14.88 -14.06
CA ARG A 414 0.15 13.48 -13.84
C ARG A 414 0.54 12.60 -15.02
N ALA A 415 0.23 13.02 -16.25
CA ALA A 415 0.59 12.25 -17.45
C ALA A 415 2.11 12.03 -17.56
N MET A 416 2.91 13.08 -17.36
CA MET A 416 4.36 13.00 -17.34
C MET A 416 4.88 12.04 -16.26
N PHE A 417 4.30 12.04 -15.06
CA PHE A 417 4.73 11.16 -13.98
C PHE A 417 4.69 9.67 -14.38
N PHE A 418 3.69 9.26 -15.16
CA PHE A 418 3.57 7.89 -15.70
C PHE A 418 4.31 7.67 -17.04
N ALA A 419 4.66 8.74 -17.75
CA ALA A 419 5.33 8.69 -19.04
C ALA A 419 6.87 8.72 -18.92
N ILE A 420 7.43 9.36 -17.88
CA ILE A 420 8.88 9.50 -17.70
C ILE A 420 9.54 8.12 -17.59
N PRO A 421 10.47 7.77 -18.51
CA PRO A 421 11.11 6.48 -18.53
C PRO A 421 12.15 6.35 -17.39
N PRO A 422 12.52 5.13 -16.97
CA PRO A 422 13.49 4.90 -15.90
C PRO A 422 14.82 5.66 -16.06
N GLY A 423 15.33 5.77 -17.29
CA GLY A 423 16.59 6.48 -17.58
C GLY A 423 16.55 8.00 -17.40
N GLN A 424 15.37 8.61 -17.24
CA GLN A 424 15.19 10.05 -17.05
C GLN A 424 14.67 10.43 -15.66
N VAL A 425 14.52 9.45 -14.75
CA VAL A 425 13.93 9.65 -13.41
C VAL A 425 14.73 10.65 -12.58
N GLU A 426 16.05 10.49 -12.53
CA GLU A 426 16.95 11.41 -11.81
C GLU A 426 17.04 12.76 -12.50
N GLU A 427 17.22 12.77 -13.83
CA GLU A 427 17.37 13.99 -14.62
C GLU A 427 16.16 14.93 -14.50
N LEU A 428 14.95 14.36 -14.51
CA LEU A 428 13.70 15.13 -14.42
C LEU A 428 13.19 15.27 -12.99
N ASN A 429 13.95 14.81 -11.98
CA ASN A 429 13.56 14.83 -10.57
C ASN A 429 12.12 14.36 -10.34
N LEU A 430 11.80 13.20 -10.91
CA LEU A 430 10.43 12.71 -11.02
C LEU A 430 9.66 12.65 -9.70
N TRP A 431 10.32 12.24 -8.60
CA TRP A 431 9.67 12.12 -7.30
C TRP A 431 9.35 13.47 -6.65
N SER A 432 9.97 14.56 -7.11
CA SER A 432 9.58 15.92 -6.74
C SER A 432 8.24 16.35 -7.35
N LEU A 433 7.64 15.54 -8.24
CA LEU A 433 6.23 15.66 -8.64
C LEU A 433 5.28 15.01 -7.63
N THR A 434 5.77 14.70 -6.43
CA THR A 434 5.00 14.13 -5.33
C THR A 434 5.36 14.82 -4.03
N VAL A 435 4.48 14.72 -3.03
CA VAL A 435 4.74 15.19 -1.66
C VAL A 435 5.88 14.41 -1.01
N PHE A 436 6.23 13.23 -1.52
CA PHE A 436 7.32 12.38 -1.03
C PHE A 436 8.51 12.44 -2.01
N SER A 437 9.28 13.54 -1.99
CA SER A 437 10.37 13.78 -2.94
C SER A 437 11.50 12.74 -2.83
N HIS A 438 11.62 12.06 -1.68
CA HIS A 438 12.59 11.01 -1.44
C HIS A 438 12.03 9.59 -1.67
N ALA A 439 10.79 9.43 -2.11
CA ALA A 439 10.16 8.12 -2.32
C ALA A 439 10.97 7.22 -3.27
N GLY A 440 11.57 7.77 -4.33
CA GLY A 440 12.47 7.02 -5.21
C GLY A 440 13.69 6.47 -4.51
N GLN A 441 14.35 7.31 -3.68
CA GLN A 441 15.50 6.87 -2.89
C GLN A 441 15.09 5.77 -1.90
N PHE A 442 13.90 5.89 -1.31
CA PHE A 442 13.39 4.87 -0.40
C PHE A 442 13.16 3.52 -1.10
N LEU A 443 12.54 3.52 -2.29
CA LEU A 443 12.32 2.31 -3.08
C LEU A 443 13.63 1.68 -3.57
N ASP A 444 14.48 2.48 -4.20
CA ASP A 444 15.63 1.98 -4.96
C ASP A 444 16.86 1.73 -4.09
N GLN A 445 17.02 2.49 -2.99
CA GLN A 445 18.23 2.44 -2.16
C GLN A 445 17.99 1.88 -0.76
N VAL A 446 16.73 1.70 -0.34
CA VAL A 446 16.41 1.08 0.96
C VAL A 446 15.62 -0.21 0.77
N ALA A 447 14.39 -0.12 0.27
CA ALA A 447 13.51 -1.28 0.17
C ALA A 447 14.05 -2.37 -0.77
N THR A 448 14.52 -1.99 -1.97
CA THR A 448 15.02 -2.96 -2.95
C THR A 448 16.29 -3.68 -2.50
N PRO A 449 17.35 -3.00 -2.00
CA PRO A 449 18.52 -3.68 -1.44
C PRO A 449 18.16 -4.63 -0.29
N LEU A 450 17.31 -4.20 0.66
CA LEU A 450 16.91 -5.05 1.78
C LEU A 450 16.15 -6.30 1.33
N ARG A 451 15.23 -6.18 0.35
CA ARG A 451 14.56 -7.34 -0.26
C ARG A 451 15.54 -8.32 -0.92
N ARG A 452 16.66 -7.82 -1.44
CA ARG A 452 17.75 -8.63 -2.02
C ARG A 452 18.76 -9.13 -0.99
N SER A 453 18.52 -8.89 0.30
CA SER A 453 19.48 -9.17 1.38
C SER A 453 20.83 -8.44 1.20
N GLU A 454 20.80 -7.29 0.52
CA GLU A 454 21.93 -6.38 0.35
C GLU A 454 21.90 -5.27 1.41
N ARG A 455 23.04 -4.61 1.63
CA ARG A 455 23.14 -3.51 2.60
C ARG A 455 22.63 -2.21 1.99
N VAL A 456 21.93 -1.42 2.80
CA VAL A 456 21.56 -0.04 2.47
C VAL A 456 22.84 0.80 2.27
N PRO A 457 22.91 1.68 1.24
CA PRO A 457 24.06 2.55 1.03
C PRO A 457 24.37 3.42 2.25
N ARG A 458 25.66 3.53 2.61
CA ARG A 458 26.10 4.28 3.79
C ARG A 458 25.67 5.74 3.81
N HIS A 459 25.56 6.38 2.65
CA HIS A 459 25.15 7.77 2.56
C HIS A 459 23.66 7.99 2.93
N ILE A 460 22.79 6.98 2.71
CA ILE A 460 21.39 7.03 3.17
C ILE A 460 21.33 6.94 4.69
N LEU A 461 22.05 5.97 5.27
CA LEU A 461 22.16 5.83 6.72
C LEU A 461 22.72 7.12 7.36
N ALA A 462 23.78 7.68 6.80
CA ALA A 462 24.39 8.93 7.25
C ALA A 462 23.38 10.10 7.26
N ARG A 463 22.58 10.25 6.18
CA ARG A 463 21.53 11.27 6.11
C ARG A 463 20.45 11.06 7.16
N LEU A 464 20.00 9.82 7.38
CA LEU A 464 19.01 9.50 8.40
C LEU A 464 19.53 9.77 9.82
N VAL A 465 20.79 9.43 10.11
CA VAL A 465 21.44 9.76 11.39
C VAL A 465 21.53 11.27 11.59
N ASN A 466 21.88 12.02 10.55
CA ASN A 466 21.89 13.49 10.61
C ASN A 466 20.48 14.05 10.90
N GLY A 467 19.46 13.53 10.22
CA GLY A 467 18.05 13.84 10.50
C GLY A 467 17.66 13.55 11.96
N LEU A 468 18.03 12.38 12.48
CA LEU A 468 17.81 12.04 13.90
C LEU A 468 18.52 13.00 14.84
N ASN A 469 19.80 13.31 14.58
CA ASN A 469 20.59 14.24 15.40
C ASN A 469 19.96 15.63 15.47
N ARG A 470 19.43 16.13 14.35
CA ARG A 470 18.73 17.42 14.31
C ARG A 470 17.43 17.42 15.08
N VAL A 471 16.67 16.31 15.05
CA VAL A 471 15.48 16.17 15.90
C VAL A 471 15.85 16.03 17.37
N PHE A 472 16.84 15.19 17.69
CA PHE A 472 17.22 14.89 19.06
C PHE A 472 17.78 16.12 19.78
N THR A 473 18.54 16.95 19.07
CA THR A 473 19.19 18.13 19.65
C THR A 473 18.37 19.42 19.47
N GLY A 474 17.49 19.47 18.46
CA GLY A 474 16.83 20.71 18.03
C GLY A 474 17.80 21.69 17.35
N MET A 475 19.00 21.25 16.97
CA MET A 475 20.06 22.07 16.38
C MET A 475 20.39 21.61 14.95
N LEU A 476 20.93 22.49 14.11
CA LEU A 476 21.38 22.17 12.74
C LEU A 476 22.74 21.44 12.76
N VAL A 477 22.76 20.28 13.39
CA VAL A 477 23.96 19.44 13.49
C VAL A 477 24.32 18.86 12.12
N SER A 478 25.62 18.73 11.84
CA SER A 478 26.15 18.15 10.59
C SER A 478 26.78 16.75 10.76
N THR A 479 26.93 16.25 11.99
CA THR A 479 27.52 14.91 12.25
C THR A 479 26.61 13.77 11.80
N ASP A 480 27.22 12.79 11.12
CA ASP A 480 26.57 11.59 10.58
C ASP A 480 27.25 10.27 11.02
N ARG A 481 28.33 10.37 11.80
CA ARG A 481 29.13 9.23 12.29
C ARG A 481 28.74 8.77 13.69
N GLU A 482 28.04 9.63 14.42
CA GLU A 482 27.64 9.41 15.80
C GLU A 482 26.20 9.89 15.97
N LEU A 483 25.41 9.12 16.73
CA LEU A 483 24.08 9.52 17.16
C LEU A 483 24.21 10.27 18.49
N LEU A 484 23.75 11.52 18.54
CA LEU A 484 23.88 12.42 19.67
C LEU A 484 22.64 12.31 20.57
N LEU A 485 22.84 11.85 21.79
CA LEU A 485 21.77 11.67 22.76
C LEU A 485 21.83 12.78 23.79
N ALA A 486 21.06 13.84 23.54
CA ALA A 486 21.01 15.02 24.41
C ALA A 486 19.65 15.16 25.12
N THR A 487 19.59 15.72 26.32
CA THR A 487 18.37 16.04 27.07
C THR A 487 18.25 17.56 27.26
N SER A 488 17.06 18.03 27.65
CA SER A 488 16.85 19.44 28.02
C SER A 488 17.17 19.67 29.49
N LEU A 489 17.73 20.83 29.83
CA LEU A 489 18.05 21.24 31.20
C LEU A 489 16.81 21.42 32.10
N SER A 490 15.63 21.51 31.50
CA SER A 490 14.35 21.63 32.19
C SER A 490 13.35 20.61 31.65
N ASN A 491 12.57 19.97 32.54
CA ASN A 491 11.39 19.16 32.20
C ASN A 491 10.26 19.97 31.52
N SER A 492 10.55 21.19 31.07
CA SER A 492 9.66 22.11 30.38
C SER A 492 10.16 22.30 28.96
N GLY A 493 9.48 21.66 28.00
CA GLY A 493 9.26 22.02 26.58
C GLY A 493 10.29 22.85 25.79
N ALA A 494 11.57 22.90 26.16
CA ALA A 494 12.57 23.68 25.46
C ALA A 494 12.86 23.07 24.08
N GLY A 495 12.85 23.90 23.04
CA GLY A 495 13.05 23.47 21.64
C GLY A 495 14.45 22.97 21.32
N THR A 496 15.41 23.08 22.24
CA THR A 496 16.79 22.62 22.09
C THR A 496 17.20 21.72 23.26
N SER A 497 17.77 20.55 22.96
CA SER A 497 18.39 19.65 23.93
C SER A 497 19.90 19.84 23.88
N GLN A 498 20.45 20.50 24.90
CA GLN A 498 21.88 20.85 24.97
C GLN A 498 22.65 19.98 25.98
N LEU A 499 22.01 19.22 26.86
CA LEU A 499 22.73 18.39 27.83
C LEU A 499 23.07 17.04 27.18
N LEU A 500 24.32 16.81 26.81
CA LEU A 500 24.76 15.58 26.16
C LEU A 500 24.88 14.42 27.17
N GLU A 501 23.95 13.48 27.11
CA GLU A 501 23.97 12.26 27.91
C GLU A 501 24.96 11.25 27.36
N ASP A 502 24.96 11.00 26.04
CA ASP A 502 25.85 10.03 25.41
C ASP A 502 26.01 10.21 23.88
N ARG A 503 26.95 9.45 23.30
CA ARG A 503 27.17 9.34 21.86
C ARG A 503 27.21 7.86 21.46
N VAL A 504 26.38 7.45 20.50
CA VAL A 504 26.42 6.07 19.97
C VAL A 504 27.14 6.08 18.62
N SER A 505 28.12 5.20 18.45
CA SER A 505 28.84 5.10 17.17
C SER A 505 27.96 4.50 16.08
N VAL A 506 27.92 5.13 14.89
CA VAL A 506 27.20 4.57 13.73
C VAL A 506 27.94 3.37 13.18
N ALA A 507 29.28 3.49 13.05
CA ALA A 507 30.12 2.36 12.65
C ALA A 507 30.32 1.41 13.84
N PRO A 508 30.48 0.08 13.60
CA PRO A 508 30.68 -0.88 14.69
C PRO A 508 31.85 -0.53 15.61
N ARG A 509 31.56 -0.24 16.88
CA ARG A 509 32.55 0.10 17.90
C ARG A 509 32.09 -0.38 19.27
N ARG A 510 32.85 -1.30 19.90
CA ARG A 510 32.58 -1.80 21.26
C ARG A 510 31.15 -2.33 21.50
N GLY A 511 30.54 -2.94 20.49
CA GLY A 511 29.16 -3.45 20.57
C GLY A 511 28.10 -2.47 20.05
N GLU A 512 28.44 -1.19 19.94
CA GLU A 512 27.57 -0.16 19.36
C GLU A 512 27.61 -0.18 17.84
N ARG A 513 26.45 0.05 17.22
CA ARG A 513 26.33 0.38 15.78
C ARG A 513 24.93 0.90 15.48
N VAL A 514 24.79 1.58 14.35
CA VAL A 514 23.48 1.89 13.76
C VAL A 514 23.42 1.26 12.37
N ASP A 515 22.37 0.50 12.10
CA ASP A 515 22.15 -0.17 10.83
C ASP A 515 20.68 -0.03 10.41
N ILE A 516 20.40 -0.30 9.12
CA ILE A 516 19.03 -0.50 8.64
C ILE A 516 18.90 -1.97 8.24
N LEU A 517 17.97 -2.66 8.88
CA LEU A 517 17.74 -4.08 8.71
C LEU A 517 16.27 -4.30 8.30
N PRO A 518 15.94 -5.38 7.60
CA PRO A 518 14.55 -5.73 7.38
C PRO A 518 13.92 -6.23 8.69
N ASP A 519 12.74 -5.73 9.05
CA ASP A 519 11.93 -6.26 10.15
C ASP A 519 10.49 -6.48 9.64
N GLY A 520 10.14 -7.74 9.42
CA GLY A 520 8.91 -8.09 8.71
C GLY A 520 8.88 -7.47 7.31
N ARG A 521 7.92 -6.56 7.08
CA ARG A 521 7.68 -5.92 5.77
C ARG A 521 8.31 -4.54 5.63
N LEU A 522 8.82 -3.95 6.70
CA LEU A 522 9.36 -2.60 6.69
C LEU A 522 10.88 -2.60 6.89
N PRO A 523 11.60 -1.66 6.27
CA PRO A 523 12.93 -1.28 6.72
C PRO A 523 12.88 -0.77 8.17
N THR A 524 13.83 -1.17 9.00
CA THR A 524 13.90 -0.79 10.41
C THR A 524 15.28 -0.28 10.75
N LEU A 525 15.35 0.95 11.26
CA LEU A 525 16.57 1.52 11.81
C LEU A 525 16.81 0.91 13.19
N THR A 526 17.95 0.25 13.34
CA THR A 526 18.33 -0.44 14.57
C THR A 526 19.53 0.27 15.17
N VAL A 527 19.38 0.72 16.42
CA VAL A 527 20.46 1.25 17.24
C VAL A 527 20.86 0.16 18.23
N GLN A 528 22.01 -0.44 18.00
CA GLN A 528 22.60 -1.40 18.93
C GLN A 528 23.47 -0.63 19.92
N LEU A 529 23.22 -0.85 21.21
CA LEU A 529 23.93 -0.20 22.31
C LEU A 529 24.97 -1.13 22.96
N ASP A 530 24.69 -2.43 22.96
CA ASP A 530 25.62 -3.49 23.38
C ASP A 530 25.24 -4.83 22.70
N ALA A 531 25.97 -5.91 22.95
CA ALA A 531 25.77 -7.24 22.35
C ALA A 531 24.35 -7.81 22.53
N GLY A 532 23.60 -7.37 23.55
CA GLY A 532 22.25 -7.85 23.85
C GLY A 532 21.17 -6.77 23.93
N VAL A 533 21.50 -5.49 23.70
CA VAL A 533 20.55 -4.38 23.82
C VAL A 533 20.49 -3.62 22.51
N GLU A 534 19.31 -3.65 21.89
CA GLU A 534 19.00 -2.92 20.68
C GLU A 534 17.65 -2.19 20.81
N VAL A 535 17.56 -1.03 20.17
CA VAL A 535 16.35 -0.24 20.09
C VAL A 535 16.02 -0.03 18.61
N ARG A 536 14.79 -0.32 18.24
CA ARG A 536 14.33 -0.34 16.85
C ARG A 536 13.35 0.79 16.54
N LEU A 537 13.43 1.32 15.33
CA LEU A 537 12.50 2.28 14.75
C LEU A 537 12.10 1.80 13.35
N SER A 538 10.83 1.39 13.20
CA SER A 538 10.28 1.04 11.88
C SER A 538 10.23 2.28 10.99
N LEU A 539 10.88 2.21 9.83
CA LEU A 539 10.91 3.26 8.82
C LEU A 539 9.81 2.99 7.80
N ASN A 540 8.65 3.63 7.99
CA ASN A 540 7.66 3.76 6.92
C ASN A 540 7.99 4.97 6.02
N LEU A 541 7.27 5.11 4.91
CA LEU A 541 7.49 6.19 3.93
C LEU A 541 7.49 7.58 4.57
N VAL A 542 6.54 7.85 5.46
CA VAL A 542 6.37 9.17 6.07
C VAL A 542 7.53 9.51 6.99
N ARG A 543 7.97 8.55 7.84
CA ARG A 543 9.12 8.73 8.73
C ARG A 543 10.44 8.88 7.95
N PHE A 544 10.60 8.10 6.87
CA PHE A 544 11.76 8.24 5.99
C PHE A 544 11.81 9.62 5.34
N GLU A 545 10.72 10.05 4.70
CA GLU A 545 10.61 11.39 4.09
C GLU A 545 10.87 12.50 5.11
N PHE A 546 10.27 12.40 6.29
CA PHE A 546 10.46 13.33 7.39
C PHE A 546 11.94 13.47 7.78
N LEU A 547 12.63 12.36 8.06
CA LEU A 547 14.04 12.38 8.47
C LEU A 547 14.94 12.94 7.37
N MET A 548 14.66 12.61 6.11
CA MET A 548 15.44 13.09 4.96
C MET A 548 15.29 14.60 4.77
N ARG A 549 14.07 15.15 4.91
CA ARG A 549 13.81 16.59 4.86
C ARG A 549 14.47 17.34 6.03
N VAL A 550 14.40 16.79 7.24
CA VAL A 550 15.05 17.39 8.41
C VAL A 550 16.57 17.39 8.24
N ALA A 551 17.15 16.33 7.68
CA ALA A 551 18.57 16.26 7.33
C ALA A 551 18.98 17.32 6.28
N GLU A 552 18.06 17.77 5.43
CA GLU A 552 18.26 18.87 4.48
C GLU A 552 18.01 20.27 5.07
N GLY A 553 17.48 20.34 6.29
CA GLY A 553 17.30 21.60 7.03
C GLY A 553 15.85 22.05 7.15
N ALA A 554 14.89 21.23 6.74
CA ALA A 554 13.49 21.50 7.02
C ALA A 554 13.23 21.50 8.54
N LEU A 555 12.36 22.40 8.99
CA LEU A 555 11.92 22.41 10.38
C LEU A 555 11.10 21.14 10.68
N PRO A 556 11.39 20.38 11.75
CA PRO A 556 10.66 19.15 12.07
C PRO A 556 9.14 19.34 12.12
N SER A 557 8.66 20.50 12.59
CA SER A 557 7.23 20.77 12.72
C SER A 557 6.50 21.09 11.40
N SER A 558 7.21 21.30 10.27
CA SER A 558 6.59 21.74 9.02
C SER A 558 6.02 20.61 8.17
N PHE A 559 6.52 19.37 8.33
CA PHE A 559 6.07 18.22 7.55
C PHE A 559 5.07 17.35 8.32
N SER A 560 5.44 16.86 9.50
CA SER A 560 4.54 16.04 10.34
C SER A 560 4.89 16.16 11.82
N ARG A 561 3.93 16.63 12.63
CA ARG A 561 4.07 16.68 14.10
C ARG A 561 4.09 15.29 14.72
N GLU A 562 3.29 14.37 14.18
CA GLU A 562 3.24 12.98 14.61
C GLU A 562 4.60 12.29 14.44
N CYS A 563 5.25 12.46 13.27
CA CYS A 563 6.60 11.93 13.07
C CYS A 563 7.61 12.55 14.03
N HIS A 564 7.50 13.85 14.32
CA HIS A 564 8.39 14.48 15.29
C HIS A 564 8.23 13.84 16.69
N GLU A 565 7.00 13.63 17.14
CA GLU A 565 6.70 12.97 18.43
C GLU A 565 7.19 11.51 18.46
N ASP A 566 7.00 10.76 17.38
CA ASP A 566 7.49 9.39 17.23
C ASP A 566 9.02 9.30 17.37
N ILE A 567 9.75 10.22 16.72
CA ILE A 567 11.22 10.25 16.78
C ILE A 567 11.71 10.65 18.18
N LEU A 568 11.01 11.54 18.88
CA LEU A 568 11.30 11.87 20.28
C LEU A 568 10.98 10.71 21.24
N ALA A 569 9.92 9.94 20.96
CA ALA A 569 9.62 8.72 21.70
C ALA A 569 10.72 7.67 21.48
N PHE A 570 11.23 7.52 20.25
CA PHE A 570 12.36 6.66 19.93
C PHE A 570 13.64 7.07 20.68
N LYS A 571 13.96 8.38 20.70
CA LYS A 571 15.05 8.93 21.52
C LYS A 571 14.91 8.54 23.01
N SER A 572 13.71 8.71 23.56
CA SER A 572 13.42 8.37 24.96
C SER A 572 13.63 6.88 25.25
N LYS A 573 13.27 5.99 24.31
CA LYS A 573 13.54 4.54 24.42
C LYS A 573 15.03 4.23 24.43
N ILE A 574 15.82 4.90 23.57
CA ILE A 574 17.29 4.75 23.55
C ILE A 574 17.91 5.19 24.88
N LEU A 575 17.53 6.37 25.37
CA LEU A 575 18.02 6.89 26.66
C LEU A 575 17.65 5.97 27.83
N ALA A 576 16.43 5.43 27.85
CA ALA A 576 16.01 4.47 28.87
C ALA A 576 16.83 3.17 28.83
N ALA A 577 17.10 2.63 27.63
CA ALA A 577 17.94 1.44 27.46
C ALA A 577 19.40 1.69 27.88
N LEU A 578 19.96 2.85 27.56
CA LEU A 578 21.30 3.26 28.02
C LEU A 578 21.40 3.37 29.54
N ASN A 579 20.40 3.96 30.19
CA ASN A 579 20.39 4.07 31.65
C ASN A 579 20.34 2.72 32.36
N GLN A 580 19.76 1.68 31.74
CA GLN A 580 19.77 0.32 32.27
C GLN A 580 21.15 -0.36 32.13
N LEU A 581 21.94 0.05 31.14
CA LEU A 581 23.30 -0.46 30.92
C LEU A 581 24.34 0.21 31.80
N ARG A 582 24.08 1.44 32.29
CA ARG A 582 24.99 2.18 33.17
C ARG A 582 24.99 1.59 34.59
N GLU A 583 26.17 1.26 35.11
CA GLU A 583 26.34 0.95 36.53
C GLU A 583 26.11 2.23 37.37
N PRO A 584 25.48 2.13 38.56
CA PRO A 584 25.31 3.29 39.44
C PRO A 584 26.67 3.81 39.90
N ALA A 585 27.05 5.00 39.43
CA ALA A 585 28.30 5.64 39.83
C ALA A 585 28.25 6.04 41.32
N PRO A 586 29.33 5.83 42.10
CA PRO A 586 29.47 6.43 43.42
C PRO A 586 29.60 7.96 43.27
N SER A 587 28.64 8.67 43.86
CA SER A 587 28.52 10.14 43.87
C SER A 587 29.67 10.82 44.61
N ASP A 588 30.29 11.83 44.00
CA ASP A 588 30.71 13.05 44.71
C ASP A 588 30.88 14.31 43.81
N ASP A 589 30.93 14.21 42.47
CA ASP A 589 30.98 15.38 41.57
C ASP A 589 29.85 15.41 40.53
N LEU A 590 29.10 16.52 40.46
CA LEU A 590 28.13 16.81 39.40
C LEU A 590 28.88 17.42 38.20
N SER A 591 29.17 16.60 37.19
CA SER A 591 29.68 17.05 35.89
C SER A 591 28.59 16.93 34.81
N PHE A 592 28.41 17.99 34.02
CA PHE A 592 27.48 18.04 32.90
C PHE A 592 28.25 18.27 31.60
N ARG A 593 27.85 17.60 30.52
CA ARG A 593 28.38 17.85 29.17
C ARG A 593 27.39 18.70 28.38
N LEU A 594 27.76 19.93 28.04
CA LEU A 594 26.96 20.80 27.18
C LEU A 594 27.37 20.60 25.71
N LEU A 595 26.38 20.35 24.86
CA LEU A 595 26.53 20.24 23.42
C LEU A 595 26.48 21.64 22.79
N THR A 596 27.59 22.05 22.19
CA THR A 596 27.72 23.28 21.41
C THR A 596 27.99 22.96 19.94
N LEU A 597 27.76 23.90 19.04
CA LEU A 597 28.08 23.74 17.61
C LEU A 597 29.11 24.78 17.17
N ASN A 598 30.07 24.35 16.35
CA ASN A 598 30.95 25.27 15.64
C ASN A 598 30.26 25.91 14.41
N ALA A 599 30.95 26.82 13.72
CA ALA A 599 30.42 27.50 12.53
C ALA A 599 30.07 26.55 11.36
N ALA A 600 30.60 25.31 11.35
CA ALA A 600 30.31 24.28 10.38
C ALA A 600 29.18 23.31 10.84
N GLY A 601 28.55 23.57 12.00
CA GLY A 601 27.51 22.72 12.58
C GLY A 601 28.05 21.43 13.22
N GLU A 602 29.36 21.30 13.41
CA GLU A 602 29.95 20.14 14.05
C GLU A 602 29.80 20.25 15.58
N PRO A 603 29.42 19.15 16.26
CA PRO A 603 29.19 19.15 17.70
C PRO A 603 30.51 19.20 18.50
N ALA A 604 30.58 20.08 19.49
CA ALA A 604 31.66 20.17 20.47
C ALA A 604 31.12 20.03 21.90
N ASP A 605 31.90 19.39 22.76
CA ASP A 605 31.53 19.11 24.15
C ASP A 605 32.19 20.13 25.08
N GLU A 606 31.39 20.83 25.87
CA GLU A 606 31.85 21.70 26.95
C GLU A 606 31.49 21.05 28.30
N VAL A 607 32.49 20.67 29.08
CA VAL A 607 32.27 20.03 30.40
C VAL A 607 32.15 21.12 31.46
N ILE A 608 31.05 21.10 32.20
CA ILE A 608 30.76 22.01 33.32
C ILE A 608 30.79 21.17 34.60
N GLU A 609 31.74 21.45 35.49
CA GLU A 609 31.85 20.83 36.81
C GLU A 609 31.25 21.77 37.87
N VAL A 610 30.33 21.25 38.69
CA VAL A 610 29.73 21.99 39.81
C VAL A 610 30.31 21.44 41.11
N ALA A 611 31.30 22.15 41.67
CA ALA A 611 31.82 21.84 42.99
C ALA A 611 30.81 22.27 44.06
N TYR A 612 30.38 21.35 44.93
CA TYR A 612 29.65 21.71 46.15
C TYR A 612 30.62 22.43 47.11
N ALA A 613 30.39 23.73 47.33
CA ALA A 613 31.12 24.52 48.32
C ALA A 613 30.48 24.40 49.71
#